data_AF-A0A534LJM2-F1
#
_entry.id   AF-A0A534LJM2-F1
#
_cell.length_a   1.000
_cell.length_b   1.000
_cell.length_c   1.000
_cell.angle_alpha   90.00
_cell.angle_beta   90.00
_cell.angle_gamma   90.00
#
_symmetry.space_group_name_H-M   'P 1'
#
loop_
_entity.id
_entity.type
_entity.pdbx_description
1 polymer ?
#
loop_
_entity_poly.entity_id
_entity_poly.type
_entity_poly.pdbx_seq_one_letter_code
_entity_poly.pdbx_strand_id
1 'polypeptide(L)'
;MAGPMGWRGLLRVVDFQTVLTSQSAVAAALDKAQRAGGTKSPEAKALREGYQLVAKVLWTRRASIPRVHDLAWLDHAVVSAGTRLGRVWESEEGRASFVAAEEGLGDDVFRELFPKDGAEWIEIPVQAFAGISPTVKLERGVFGPYRVGIVPEPQLRSLYDWAAKTKFNAPPAAISVLGEVEALSAAARRGAGPSVAVVFAGYSFEDVAAE
;
A
#
# COMPACT_ATOMS: atom_id res chain seq x y z
N MET A 1 -21.36 -14.22 13.56
CA MET A 1 -21.54 -12.77 13.41
C MET A 1 -20.15 -12.15 13.50
N ALA A 2 -19.60 -11.67 12.39
CA ALA A 2 -18.33 -10.94 12.39
C ALA A 2 -18.63 -9.52 12.86
N GLY A 3 -17.96 -9.05 13.92
CA GLY A 3 -18.03 -7.66 14.34
C GLY A 3 -17.56 -6.73 13.22
N PRO A 4 -17.84 -5.41 13.31
CA PRO A 4 -17.39 -4.47 12.30
C PRO A 4 -15.86 -4.57 12.22
N MET A 5 -15.33 -4.92 11.04
CA MET A 5 -13.89 -4.88 10.78
C MET A 5 -13.45 -3.41 10.79
N GLY A 6 -13.15 -2.88 11.98
CA GLY A 6 -12.98 -1.45 12.24
C GLY A 6 -11.69 -0.86 11.68
N TRP A 7 -10.63 -1.67 11.54
CA TRP A 7 -9.32 -1.22 11.07
C TRP A 7 -8.53 -2.34 10.37
N ARG A 8 -7.81 -1.99 9.31
CA ARG A 8 -6.86 -2.86 8.61
C ARG A 8 -5.73 -2.03 8.02
N GLY A 9 -4.49 -2.44 8.24
CA GLY A 9 -3.30 -1.82 7.64
C GLY A 9 -2.49 -2.82 6.82
N LEU A 10 -2.00 -2.38 5.67
CA LEU A 10 -0.99 -3.08 4.88
C LEU A 10 0.20 -2.16 4.69
N LEU A 11 1.39 -2.59 5.08
CA LEU A 11 2.66 -1.95 4.72
C LEU A 11 3.37 -2.87 3.73
N ARG A 12 3.77 -2.35 2.58
CA ARG A 12 4.21 -3.20 1.47
C ARG A 12 5.23 -2.51 0.58
N VAL A 13 6.19 -3.29 0.10
CA VAL A 13 6.99 -2.89 -1.07
C VAL A 13 6.17 -3.16 -2.31
N VAL A 14 5.85 -2.11 -3.05
CA VAL A 14 5.09 -2.18 -4.30
C VAL A 14 6.00 -1.74 -5.44
N ASP A 15 6.14 -2.61 -6.44
CA ASP A 15 6.66 -2.21 -7.75
C ASP A 15 5.49 -1.88 -8.67
N PHE A 16 5.23 -0.58 -8.88
CA PHE A 16 4.11 -0.14 -9.70
C PHE A 16 4.24 -0.55 -11.17
N GLN A 17 5.46 -0.77 -11.68
CA GLN A 17 5.64 -1.33 -13.01
C GLN A 17 5.06 -2.74 -13.08
N THR A 18 5.46 -3.59 -12.13
CA THR A 18 5.03 -4.99 -12.07
C THR A 18 3.53 -5.09 -11.87
N VAL A 19 2.95 -4.31 -10.94
CA VAL A 19 1.51 -4.34 -10.67
C VAL A 19 0.70 -3.88 -11.88
N LEU A 20 1.08 -2.77 -12.52
CA LEU A 20 0.32 -2.23 -13.64
C LEU A 20 0.46 -3.08 -14.91
N THR A 21 1.48 -3.93 -15.02
CA THR A 21 1.66 -4.86 -16.15
C THR A 21 1.18 -6.28 -15.85
N SER A 22 0.56 -6.51 -14.68
CA SER A 22 0.14 -7.83 -14.21
C SER A 22 -1.21 -8.33 -14.73
N GLN A 23 -1.76 -7.78 -15.83
CA GLN A 23 -3.12 -8.13 -16.28
C GLN A 23 -3.32 -9.64 -16.48
N SER A 24 -2.30 -10.34 -16.99
CA SER A 24 -2.35 -11.79 -17.19
C SER A 24 -2.42 -12.55 -15.87
N ALA A 25 -1.64 -12.14 -14.86
CA ALA A 25 -1.66 -12.74 -13.52
C ALA A 25 -3.01 -12.54 -12.83
N VAL A 26 -3.57 -11.33 -12.90
CA VAL A 26 -4.89 -11.02 -12.33
C VAL A 26 -6.00 -11.78 -13.07
N ALA A 27 -5.92 -11.89 -14.40
CA ALA A 27 -6.87 -12.68 -15.18
C ALA A 27 -6.83 -14.18 -14.83
N ALA A 28 -5.64 -14.75 -14.65
CA ALA A 28 -5.48 -16.14 -14.24
C ALA A 28 -6.04 -16.38 -12.82
N ALA A 29 -5.80 -15.46 -11.89
CA ALA A 29 -6.39 -15.51 -10.56
C ALA A 29 -7.92 -15.42 -10.60
N LEU A 30 -8.47 -14.52 -11.43
CA LEU A 30 -9.92 -14.37 -11.63
C LEU A 30 -10.54 -15.67 -12.15
N ASP A 31 -9.97 -16.26 -13.20
CA ASP A 31 -10.44 -17.53 -13.77
C ASP A 31 -10.40 -18.66 -12.74
N LYS A 32 -9.32 -18.76 -11.94
CA LYS A 32 -9.22 -19.70 -10.83
C LYS A 32 -10.34 -19.49 -9.79
N ALA A 33 -10.58 -18.25 -9.36
CA ALA A 33 -11.63 -17.93 -8.38
C ALA A 33 -13.04 -18.22 -8.93
N GLN A 34 -13.27 -17.98 -10.22
CA GLN A 34 -14.53 -18.29 -10.89
C GLN A 34 -14.82 -19.79 -10.94
N ARG A 35 -13.79 -20.61 -11.20
CA ARG A 35 -13.93 -22.08 -11.16
C ARG A 35 -14.17 -22.62 -9.76
N ALA A 36 -13.56 -22.00 -8.74
CA ALA A 36 -13.67 -22.46 -7.36
C ALA A 36 -14.98 -22.05 -6.68
N GLY A 37 -15.41 -20.79 -6.85
CA GLY A 37 -16.56 -20.21 -6.13
C GLY A 37 -17.69 -19.69 -7.02
N GLY A 38 -17.57 -19.81 -8.34
CA GLY A 38 -18.52 -19.25 -9.31
C GLY A 38 -18.27 -17.77 -9.63
N THR A 39 -18.92 -17.28 -10.69
CA THR A 39 -18.71 -15.92 -11.23
C THR A 39 -19.20 -14.78 -10.33
N LYS A 40 -20.05 -15.10 -9.35
CA LYS A 40 -20.63 -14.15 -8.39
C LYS A 40 -19.99 -14.24 -7.00
N SER A 41 -18.94 -15.06 -6.81
CA SER A 41 -18.25 -15.12 -5.52
C SER A 41 -17.63 -13.76 -5.16
N PRO A 42 -17.52 -13.42 -3.87
CA PRO A 42 -16.86 -12.19 -3.43
C PRO A 42 -15.44 -12.05 -3.98
N GLU A 43 -14.68 -13.16 -4.01
CA GLU A 43 -13.33 -13.21 -4.56
C GLU A 43 -13.29 -12.93 -6.06
N ALA A 44 -14.17 -13.58 -6.85
CA ALA A 44 -14.24 -13.32 -8.29
C ALA A 44 -14.71 -11.88 -8.59
N LYS A 45 -15.55 -11.29 -7.73
CA LYS A 45 -15.93 -9.88 -7.84
C LYS A 45 -14.73 -8.97 -7.58
N ALA A 46 -14.00 -9.16 -6.47
CA ALA A 46 -12.84 -8.37 -6.11
C ALA A 46 -11.73 -8.44 -7.19
N LEU A 47 -11.47 -9.63 -7.73
CA LEU A 47 -10.48 -9.82 -8.80
C LEU A 47 -10.91 -9.16 -10.13
N ARG A 48 -12.21 -9.16 -10.44
CA ARG A 48 -12.73 -8.43 -11.60
C ARG A 48 -12.55 -6.92 -11.44
N GLU A 49 -12.84 -6.40 -10.26
CA GLU A 49 -12.63 -4.98 -9.92
C GLU A 49 -11.13 -4.63 -9.99
N GLY A 50 -10.25 -5.48 -9.46
CA GLY A 50 -8.80 -5.34 -9.57
C GLY A 50 -8.29 -5.35 -11.02
N TYR A 51 -8.81 -6.24 -11.85
CA TYR A 51 -8.49 -6.27 -13.29
C TYR A 51 -8.88 -4.96 -13.99
N GLN A 52 -10.10 -4.47 -13.72
CA GLN A 52 -10.60 -3.19 -14.25
C GLN A 52 -9.80 -2.00 -13.73
N LEU A 53 -9.37 -2.05 -12.45
CA LEU A 53 -8.56 -1.03 -11.82
C LEU A 53 -7.21 -0.87 -12.54
N VAL A 54 -6.49 -1.97 -12.79
CA VAL A 54 -5.21 -1.94 -13.51
C VAL A 54 -5.38 -1.29 -14.88
N ALA A 55 -6.39 -1.71 -15.65
CA ALA A 55 -6.69 -1.13 -16.96
C ALA A 55 -7.01 0.38 -16.87
N LYS A 56 -7.81 0.78 -15.87
CA LYS A 56 -8.19 2.18 -15.66
C LYS A 56 -7.00 3.06 -15.29
N VAL A 57 -6.11 2.58 -14.43
CA VAL A 57 -4.92 3.34 -14.02
C VAL A 57 -3.94 3.48 -15.18
N LEU A 58 -3.73 2.43 -15.97
CA LEU A 58 -2.94 2.53 -17.20
C LEU A 58 -3.52 3.54 -18.19
N TRP A 59 -4.83 3.53 -18.40
CA TRP A 59 -5.50 4.44 -19.34
C TRP A 59 -5.45 5.90 -18.87
N THR A 60 -5.74 6.14 -17.58
CA THR A 60 -5.85 7.50 -17.03
C THR A 60 -4.53 8.06 -16.53
N ARG A 61 -3.53 7.20 -16.30
CA ARG A 61 -2.26 7.50 -15.63
C ARG A 61 -2.43 8.13 -14.24
N ARG A 62 -3.53 7.80 -13.57
CA ARG A 62 -3.90 8.37 -12.27
C ARG A 62 -4.55 7.31 -11.38
N ALA A 63 -4.04 7.20 -10.16
CA ALA A 63 -4.68 6.46 -9.08
C ALA A 63 -4.90 7.41 -7.90
N SER A 64 -6.18 7.67 -7.58
CA SER A 64 -6.58 8.36 -6.35
C SER A 64 -6.32 7.48 -5.12
N ILE A 65 -6.45 8.04 -3.92
CA ILE A 65 -6.18 7.34 -2.64
C ILE A 65 -6.85 5.94 -2.58
N PRO A 66 -8.17 5.77 -2.81
CA PRO A 66 -8.79 4.44 -2.81
C PRO A 66 -8.21 3.48 -3.85
N ARG A 67 -7.79 4.00 -5.02
CA ARG A 67 -7.21 3.18 -6.07
C ARG A 67 -5.80 2.73 -5.74
N VAL A 68 -4.99 3.58 -5.11
CA VAL A 68 -3.65 3.18 -4.65
C VAL A 68 -3.77 2.13 -3.54
N HIS A 69 -4.70 2.32 -2.61
CA HIS A 69 -5.04 1.32 -1.60
C HIS A 69 -5.34 -0.03 -2.26
N ASP A 70 -6.29 -0.06 -3.20
CA ASP A 70 -6.70 -1.30 -3.86
C ASP A 70 -5.60 -1.92 -4.72
N LEU A 71 -4.74 -1.12 -5.35
CA LEU A 71 -3.56 -1.60 -6.07
C LEU A 71 -2.55 -2.30 -5.13
N ALA A 72 -2.28 -1.72 -3.96
CA ALA A 72 -1.37 -2.33 -2.98
C ALA A 72 -1.90 -3.66 -2.44
N TRP A 73 -3.22 -3.73 -2.17
CA TRP A 73 -3.88 -4.98 -1.77
C TRP A 73 -3.93 -6.02 -2.89
N LEU A 74 -4.17 -5.59 -4.13
CA LEU A 74 -4.13 -6.47 -5.31
C LEU A 74 -2.73 -7.06 -5.49
N ASP A 75 -1.69 -6.24 -5.34
CA ASP A 75 -0.31 -6.71 -5.41
C ASP A 75 -0.01 -7.73 -4.30
N HIS A 76 -0.45 -7.43 -3.08
CA HIS A 76 -0.27 -8.31 -1.92
C HIS A 76 -0.94 -9.67 -2.09
N ALA A 77 -2.19 -9.67 -2.52
CA ALA A 77 -3.01 -10.88 -2.59
C ALA A 77 -2.76 -11.71 -3.84
N VAL A 78 -2.31 -11.08 -4.94
CA VAL A 78 -2.27 -11.72 -6.26
C VAL A 78 -0.90 -11.63 -6.90
N VAL A 79 -0.43 -10.41 -7.21
CA VAL A 79 0.69 -10.21 -8.14
C VAL A 79 1.99 -10.71 -7.55
N SER A 80 2.28 -10.33 -6.31
CA SER A 80 3.44 -10.84 -5.57
C SER A 80 3.00 -11.61 -4.33
N ALA A 81 1.96 -12.43 -4.49
CA ALA A 81 1.48 -13.34 -3.45
C ALA A 81 2.61 -14.27 -2.98
N GLY A 82 2.70 -14.48 -1.65
CA GLY A 82 3.74 -15.32 -1.05
C GLY A 82 5.14 -14.69 -0.92
N THR A 83 5.34 -13.47 -1.42
CA THR A 83 6.56 -12.71 -1.16
C THR A 83 6.58 -12.17 0.28
N ARG A 84 7.74 -12.18 0.94
CA ARG A 84 7.95 -11.53 2.25
C ARG A 84 8.16 -10.00 2.10
N LEU A 85 7.36 -9.38 1.24
CA LEU A 85 7.44 -7.96 0.89
C LEU A 85 6.24 -7.16 1.40
N GLY A 86 5.51 -7.68 2.38
CA GLY A 86 4.46 -6.90 3.05
C GLY A 86 4.11 -7.45 4.42
N ARG A 87 3.53 -6.56 5.23
CA ARG A 87 3.03 -6.81 6.56
C ARG A 87 1.59 -6.35 6.65
N VAL A 88 0.73 -7.22 7.16
CA VAL A 88 -0.69 -6.92 7.42
C VAL A 88 -0.91 -6.81 8.92
N TRP A 89 -1.75 -5.85 9.30
CA TRP A 89 -2.27 -5.72 10.64
C TRP A 89 -3.79 -5.63 10.60
N GLU A 90 -4.43 -6.49 11.37
CA GLU A 90 -5.89 -6.64 11.47
C GLU A 90 -6.35 -6.77 12.94
N SER A 91 -5.40 -6.87 13.87
CA SER A 91 -5.68 -6.99 15.30
C SER A 91 -5.64 -5.63 15.99
N GLU A 92 -6.35 -5.54 17.12
CA GLU A 92 -6.32 -4.37 18.00
C GLU A 92 -4.90 -4.09 18.52
N GLU A 93 -4.10 -5.12 18.78
CA GLU A 93 -2.68 -4.96 19.13
C GLU A 93 -1.86 -4.31 18.01
N GLY A 94 -2.13 -4.71 16.76
CA GLY A 94 -1.53 -4.09 15.59
C GLY A 94 -1.92 -2.62 15.47
N ARG A 95 -3.20 -2.32 15.68
CA ARG A 95 -3.71 -0.94 15.70
C ARG A 95 -3.05 -0.10 16.80
N ALA A 96 -2.97 -0.62 18.02
CA ALA A 96 -2.33 0.06 19.15
C ALA A 96 -0.84 0.33 18.90
N SER A 97 -0.14 -0.61 18.25
CA SER A 97 1.26 -0.42 17.84
C SER A 97 1.41 0.74 16.84
N PHE A 98 0.46 0.88 15.92
CA PHE A 98 0.41 2.02 15.00
C PHE A 98 0.13 3.33 15.71
N VAL A 99 -0.92 3.39 16.53
CA VAL A 99 -1.26 4.61 17.27
C VAL A 99 -0.08 5.07 18.13
N ALA A 100 0.63 4.15 18.79
CA ALA A 100 1.83 4.47 19.54
C ALA A 100 2.97 5.02 18.66
N ALA A 101 3.15 4.49 17.44
CA ALA A 101 4.10 5.05 16.48
C ALA A 101 3.66 6.45 16.02
N GLU A 102 2.37 6.66 15.81
CA GLU A 102 1.82 7.94 15.37
C GLU A 102 1.86 9.06 16.41
N GLU A 103 1.74 8.72 17.69
CA GLU A 103 1.83 9.65 18.80
C GLU A 103 3.29 9.92 19.18
N GLY A 104 4.14 8.89 19.11
CA GLY A 104 5.55 8.98 19.47
C GLY A 104 6.44 9.58 18.41
N LEU A 105 6.03 9.61 17.14
CA LEU A 105 6.88 9.97 16.01
C LEU A 105 6.30 11.16 15.23
N GLY A 106 7.03 12.28 15.23
CA GLY A 106 6.63 13.53 14.59
C GLY A 106 7.38 13.89 13.30
N ASP A 107 8.09 12.94 12.70
CA ASP A 107 8.98 13.16 11.53
C ASP A 107 8.19 13.27 10.21
N ASP A 108 8.66 14.10 9.28
CA ASP A 108 8.02 14.28 7.97
C ASP A 108 8.04 13.00 7.13
N VAL A 109 9.12 12.22 7.17
CA VAL A 109 9.21 10.94 6.44
C VAL A 109 8.20 9.92 6.98
N PHE A 110 7.93 9.96 8.28
CA PHE A 110 6.86 9.15 8.88
C PHE A 110 5.49 9.61 8.40
N ARG A 111 5.23 10.92 8.32
CA ARG A 111 3.96 11.47 7.83
C ARG A 111 3.72 11.20 6.36
N GLU A 112 4.77 11.13 5.54
CA GLU A 112 4.68 10.72 4.14
C GLU A 112 4.25 9.25 3.98
N LEU A 113 4.74 8.37 4.85
CA LEU A 113 4.37 6.95 4.87
C LEU A 113 3.06 6.67 5.61
N PHE A 114 2.74 7.45 6.63
CA PHE A 114 1.55 7.32 7.44
C PHE A 114 0.90 8.71 7.54
N PRO A 115 0.17 9.17 6.51
CA PRO A 115 -0.43 10.51 6.51
C PRO A 115 -1.68 10.58 7.37
N LYS A 116 -1.83 11.59 8.24
CA LYS A 116 -3.02 11.75 9.09
C LYS A 116 -4.11 12.60 8.44
N ASP A 117 -3.74 13.40 7.45
CA ASP A 117 -4.62 14.32 6.74
C ASP A 117 -4.06 14.61 5.34
N GLY A 118 -4.76 15.48 4.62
CA GLY A 118 -4.33 15.98 3.32
C GLY A 118 -4.48 15.00 2.16
N ALA A 119 -4.19 15.51 0.96
CA ALA A 119 -4.11 14.73 -0.27
C ALA A 119 -3.06 15.38 -1.17
N GLU A 120 -2.08 14.61 -1.62
CA GLU A 120 -0.99 15.05 -2.47
C GLU A 120 -0.80 14.08 -3.64
N TRP A 121 -0.58 14.64 -4.83
CA TRP A 121 -0.21 13.86 -6.01
C TRP A 121 1.31 13.78 -6.15
N ILE A 122 1.84 12.57 -6.17
CA ILE A 122 3.24 12.28 -6.50
C ILE A 122 3.34 11.58 -7.86
N GLU A 123 4.51 11.65 -8.49
CA GLU A 123 4.79 10.98 -9.77
C GLU A 123 5.72 9.78 -9.54
N ILE A 124 5.29 8.59 -9.98
CA ILE A 124 6.11 7.38 -9.98
C ILE A 124 6.48 7.03 -11.41
N PRO A 125 7.78 6.84 -11.73
CA PRO A 125 8.22 6.33 -13.01
C PRO A 125 7.67 4.92 -13.28
N VAL A 126 7.00 4.75 -14.41
CA VAL A 126 6.47 3.48 -14.91
C VAL A 126 6.73 3.46 -16.41
N GLN A 127 7.46 2.45 -16.89
CA GLN A 127 7.63 2.23 -18.32
C GLN A 127 6.27 1.82 -18.91
N ALA A 128 5.64 2.77 -19.61
CA ALA A 128 4.38 2.53 -20.27
C ALA A 128 4.54 1.52 -21.41
N PHE A 129 3.55 0.63 -21.52
CA PHE A 129 3.26 0.00 -22.81
C PHE A 129 2.90 1.10 -23.82
N ALA A 130 3.44 1.01 -25.05
CA ALA A 130 3.06 1.81 -26.21
C ALA A 130 3.38 3.33 -26.20
N GLY A 131 4.50 3.76 -25.61
CA GLY A 131 5.08 5.08 -25.89
C GLY A 131 4.37 6.30 -25.27
N ILE A 132 3.50 6.09 -24.30
CA ILE A 132 2.81 7.14 -23.52
C ILE A 132 3.67 7.47 -22.27
N SER A 133 3.52 8.66 -21.65
CA SER A 133 4.53 9.19 -20.69
C SER A 133 4.98 8.19 -19.63
N PRO A 134 6.26 8.25 -19.23
CA PRO A 134 6.90 7.22 -18.41
C PRO A 134 6.56 7.35 -16.92
N THR A 135 5.40 7.93 -16.58
CA THR A 135 5.02 8.25 -15.21
C THR A 135 3.53 8.02 -14.99
N VAL A 136 3.19 7.62 -13.76
CA VAL A 136 1.82 7.55 -13.26
C VAL A 136 1.71 8.47 -12.05
N LYS A 137 0.62 9.24 -11.98
CA LYS A 137 0.31 10.07 -10.81
C LYS A 137 -0.42 9.23 -9.77
N LEU A 138 0.12 9.19 -8.57
CA LEU A 138 -0.47 8.50 -7.44
C LEU A 138 -0.81 9.52 -6.36
N GLU A 139 -1.99 9.38 -5.78
CA GLU A 139 -2.42 10.21 -4.67
C GLU A 139 -2.10 9.51 -3.35
N ARG A 140 -1.44 10.22 -2.44
CA ARG A 140 -1.24 9.83 -1.04
C ARG A 140 -1.96 10.81 -0.13
N GLY A 141 -2.37 10.36 1.05
CA GLY A 141 -3.15 11.14 2.01
C GLY A 141 -4.32 10.35 2.60
N VAL A 142 -5.35 11.06 3.02
CA VAL A 142 -6.57 10.49 3.62
C VAL A 142 -7.80 10.87 2.79
N PHE A 143 -8.64 9.88 2.47
CA PHE A 143 -9.91 10.09 1.76
C PHE A 143 -10.99 9.17 2.32
N GLY A 144 -11.93 9.73 3.08
CA GLY A 144 -12.93 8.95 3.80
C GLY A 144 -12.25 7.92 4.73
N PRO A 145 -12.62 6.62 4.66
CA PRO A 145 -12.00 5.60 5.50
C PRO A 145 -10.62 5.14 5.02
N TYR A 146 -10.13 5.66 3.89
CA TYR A 146 -8.87 5.22 3.28
C TYR A 146 -7.71 6.13 3.68
N ARG A 147 -6.59 5.53 4.04
CA ARG A 147 -5.33 6.20 4.31
C ARG A 147 -4.23 5.55 3.50
N VAL A 148 -3.54 6.35 2.68
CA VAL A 148 -2.46 5.85 1.82
C VAL A 148 -1.23 6.71 1.98
N GLY A 149 -0.12 6.13 2.43
CA GLY A 149 1.18 6.77 2.36
C GLY A 149 2.07 6.10 1.34
N ILE A 150 2.95 6.88 0.71
CA ILE A 150 3.84 6.40 -0.35
C ILE A 150 5.19 7.07 -0.15
N VAL A 151 6.24 6.25 -0.03
CA VAL A 151 7.64 6.68 -0.03
C VAL A 151 8.32 6.09 -1.27
N PRO A 152 8.58 6.90 -2.31
CA PRO A 152 9.22 6.45 -3.56
C PRO A 152 10.70 6.13 -3.40
N GLU A 153 11.26 5.45 -4.39
CA GLU A 153 12.66 5.00 -4.44
C GLU A 153 13.69 6.02 -3.93
N PRO A 154 13.68 7.30 -4.38
CA PRO A 154 14.71 8.27 -3.98
C PRO A 154 14.75 8.56 -2.47
N GLN A 155 13.64 8.31 -1.77
CA GLN A 155 13.47 8.58 -0.34
C GLN A 155 13.65 7.32 0.52
N LEU A 156 13.76 6.13 -0.08
CA LEU A 156 13.82 4.86 0.67
C LEU A 156 15.06 4.75 1.56
N ARG A 157 16.18 5.36 1.16
CA ARG A 157 17.38 5.41 2.02
C ARG A 157 17.09 6.24 3.27
N SER A 158 16.50 7.42 3.13
CA SER A 158 16.13 8.27 4.25
C SER A 158 15.14 7.57 5.18
N LEU A 159 14.14 6.87 4.63
CA LEU A 159 13.18 6.08 5.41
C LEU A 159 13.87 4.93 6.17
N TYR A 160 14.78 4.20 5.52
CA TYR A 160 15.54 3.14 6.16
C TYR A 160 16.41 3.66 7.31
N ASP A 161 17.22 4.70 7.06
CA ASP A 161 18.15 5.27 8.04
C ASP A 161 17.36 5.87 9.22
N TRP A 162 16.24 6.53 8.93
CA TRP A 162 15.31 7.03 9.94
C TRP A 162 14.75 5.90 10.81
N ALA A 163 14.16 4.86 10.22
CA ALA A 163 13.57 3.76 10.99
C ALA A 163 14.62 3.03 11.85
N ALA A 164 15.80 2.78 11.28
CA ALA A 164 16.92 2.13 11.95
C ALA A 164 17.42 2.93 13.16
N LYS A 165 17.41 4.26 13.11
CA LYS A 165 17.81 5.12 14.23
C LYS A 165 16.69 5.29 15.25
N THR A 166 15.48 5.54 14.78
CA THR A 166 14.31 5.91 15.59
C THR A 166 13.88 4.78 16.51
N LYS A 167 13.96 3.52 16.07
CA LYS A 167 13.54 2.35 16.85
C LYS A 167 14.23 2.21 18.22
N PHE A 168 15.44 2.76 18.40
CA PHE A 168 16.17 2.66 19.67
C PHE A 168 15.64 3.55 20.78
N ASN A 169 14.94 4.63 20.41
CA ASN A 169 14.35 5.58 21.36
C ASN A 169 12.81 5.56 21.31
N ALA A 170 12.22 4.67 20.52
CA ALA A 170 10.79 4.58 20.35
C ALA A 170 10.11 3.88 21.54
N PRO A 171 8.85 4.22 21.85
CA PRO A 171 8.05 3.45 22.80
C PRO A 171 8.00 1.96 22.40
N PRO A 172 7.98 1.00 23.34
CA PRO A 172 7.99 -0.42 23.02
C PRO A 172 6.92 -0.87 22.01
N ALA A 173 5.73 -0.27 22.09
CA ALA A 173 4.62 -0.54 21.19
C ALA A 173 4.90 -0.10 19.73
N ALA A 174 5.76 0.90 19.50
CA ALA A 174 6.10 1.40 18.16
C ALA A 174 7.27 0.65 17.51
N ILE A 175 8.06 -0.10 18.28
CA ILE A 175 9.26 -0.80 17.79
C ILE A 175 8.90 -1.82 16.70
N SER A 176 7.76 -2.51 16.83
CA SER A 176 7.31 -3.50 15.86
C SER A 176 7.05 -2.87 14.48
N VAL A 177 6.35 -1.73 14.45
CA VAL A 177 6.07 -0.96 13.23
C VAL A 177 7.37 -0.47 12.60
N LEU A 178 8.27 0.11 13.40
CA LEU A 178 9.56 0.63 12.93
C LEU A 178 10.46 -0.48 12.37
N GLY A 179 10.46 -1.66 13.00
CA GLY A 179 11.20 -2.82 12.50
C GLY A 179 10.70 -3.30 11.14
N GLU A 180 9.38 -3.28 10.92
CA GLU A 180 8.77 -3.62 9.63
C GLU A 180 9.07 -2.54 8.57
N VAL A 181 9.01 -1.25 8.93
CA VAL A 181 9.41 -0.14 8.03
C VAL A 181 10.88 -0.29 7.61
N GLU A 182 11.79 -0.54 8.55
CA GLU A 182 13.20 -0.76 8.26
C GLU A 182 13.41 -1.97 7.33
N ALA A 183 12.80 -3.10 7.66
CA ALA A 183 12.95 -4.34 6.89
C ALA A 183 12.42 -4.20 5.45
N LEU A 184 11.25 -3.59 5.28
CA LEU A 184 10.65 -3.37 3.97
C LEU A 184 11.37 -2.28 3.17
N SER A 185 11.85 -1.23 3.82
CA SER A 185 12.69 -0.22 3.16
C SER A 185 14.00 -0.81 2.66
N ALA A 186 14.64 -1.67 3.47
CA ALA A 186 15.82 -2.42 3.05
C ALA A 186 15.53 -3.36 1.88
N ALA A 187 14.36 -4.01 1.86
CA ALA A 187 13.93 -4.87 0.77
C ALA A 187 13.63 -4.09 -0.51
N ALA A 188 12.92 -2.97 -0.42
CA ALA A 188 12.61 -2.08 -1.53
C ALA A 188 13.88 -1.56 -2.21
N ARG A 189 14.88 -1.15 -1.41
CA ARG A 189 16.19 -0.72 -1.91
C ARG A 189 16.94 -1.80 -2.70
N ARG A 190 16.75 -3.09 -2.37
CA ARG A 190 17.33 -4.20 -3.15
C ARG A 190 16.63 -4.42 -4.49
N GLY A 191 15.36 -4.02 -4.59
CA GLY A 191 14.61 -4.04 -5.86
C GLY A 191 15.11 -3.00 -6.88
N ALA A 192 15.67 -1.88 -6.39
CA ALA A 192 16.42 -0.85 -7.13
C ALA A 192 15.74 -0.25 -8.40
N GLY A 193 14.42 -0.40 -8.54
CA GLY A 193 13.66 0.15 -9.65
C GLY A 193 13.03 1.51 -9.31
N PRO A 194 13.01 2.49 -10.24
CA PRO A 194 12.40 3.79 -9.99
C PRO A 194 10.87 3.72 -9.81
N SER A 195 10.25 2.59 -10.18
CA SER A 195 8.84 2.26 -9.97
C SER A 195 8.54 1.68 -8.58
N VAL A 196 9.57 1.42 -7.77
CA VAL A 196 9.44 0.78 -6.45
C VAL A 196 9.17 1.84 -5.38
N ALA A 197 8.21 1.54 -4.51
CA ALA A 197 7.90 2.36 -3.34
C ALA A 197 7.57 1.48 -2.13
N VAL A 198 7.73 2.03 -0.93
CA VAL A 198 7.07 1.50 0.26
C VAL A 198 5.72 2.21 0.38
N VAL A 199 4.66 1.41 0.44
CA VAL A 199 3.27 1.88 0.46
C VAL A 199 2.62 1.40 1.75
N PHE A 200 2.00 2.32 2.46
CA PHE A 200 0.99 1.99 3.46
C PHE A 200 -0.40 2.12 2.84
N ALA A 201 -1.23 1.10 2.99
CA ALA A 201 -2.62 1.07 2.55
C ALA A 201 -3.49 0.68 3.75
N GLY A 202 -4.00 1.70 4.44
CA GLY A 202 -4.87 1.58 5.59
C GLY A 202 -6.35 1.79 5.24
N TYR A 203 -7.21 1.10 5.99
CA TYR A 203 -8.65 1.28 5.99
C TYR A 203 -9.16 1.29 7.42
N SER A 204 -9.91 2.32 7.80
CA SER A 204 -10.48 2.49 9.14
C SER A 204 -11.84 3.19 9.05
N PHE A 205 -12.87 2.59 9.64
CA PHE A 205 -14.17 3.30 9.79
C PHE A 205 -14.12 4.35 10.91
N GLU A 206 -13.13 4.29 11.79
CA GLU A 206 -12.98 5.16 12.95
C GLU A 206 -12.17 6.44 12.65
N ASP A 207 -11.56 6.53 11.47
CA ASP A 207 -10.78 7.69 11.02
C ASP A 207 -11.68 8.78 10.39
N VAL A 208 -13.00 8.60 10.43
CA VAL A 208 -13.96 9.65 10.07
C VAL A 208 -14.08 10.61 11.24
N ALA A 209 -13.57 11.84 11.09
CA ALA A 209 -13.93 12.93 11.99
C ALA A 209 -15.47 13.02 12.03
N ALA A 210 -16.05 12.90 13.23
CA ALA A 210 -17.46 13.18 13.41
C ALA A 210 -17.74 14.61 12.91
N GLU A 211 -18.56 14.73 11.86
CA GLU A 211 -19.13 16.02 11.43
C GLU A 211 -20.00 16.64 12.53
#